data_AF-N9KJ98-F1
#
_entry.id   AF-N9KJ98-F1
#
_cell.length_a   1.000
_cell.length_b   1.000
_cell.length_c   1.000
_cell.angle_alpha   90.00
_cell.angle_beta   90.00
_cell.angle_gamma   90.00
#
_symmetry.space_group_name_H-M   'P 1'
#
loop_
_entity.id
_entity.type
_entity.pdbx_description
1 polymer ?
#
loop_
_entity_poly.entity_id
_entity_poly.type
_entity_poly.pdbx_seq_one_letter_code
_entity_poly.pdbx_strand_id
1 'polypeptide(L)'
;MPNQINSTNTPKKYDAGDMHDIQSLAEYDMNWMQTAIDRIRRDFIDLSKKLQKQGVHQIYFDDLRTVLDMYSYLAEERHSYHAEMAKQYEKEWKSQGGEV
;
A
#
# COMPACT_ATOMS: atom_id res chain seq x y z
N MET A 1 -49.66 -10.55 22.80
CA MET A 1 -49.23 -9.68 21.69
C MET A 1 -47.96 -10.28 21.12
N PRO A 2 -47.86 -10.58 19.81
CA PRO A 2 -46.59 -10.99 19.22
C PRO A 2 -45.76 -9.74 18.93
N ASN A 3 -44.59 -9.63 19.57
CA ASN A 3 -43.58 -8.63 19.21
C ASN A 3 -43.04 -8.99 17.82
N GLN A 4 -43.43 -8.23 16.79
CA GLN A 4 -42.76 -8.27 15.50
C GLN A 4 -41.42 -7.53 15.64
N ILE A 5 -40.32 -8.29 15.67
CA ILE A 5 -38.97 -7.76 15.56
C ILE A 5 -38.74 -7.43 14.09
N ASN A 6 -39.01 -6.18 13.69
CA ASN A 6 -38.63 -5.65 12.38
C ASN A 6 -37.14 -5.28 12.40
N SER A 7 -36.26 -6.29 12.41
CA SER A 7 -34.83 -6.07 12.24
C SER A 7 -34.49 -6.16 10.75
N THR A 8 -34.42 -5.00 10.08
CA THR A 8 -33.89 -4.87 8.70
C THR A 8 -32.35 -4.87 8.68
N ASN A 9 -31.72 -5.77 9.44
CA ASN A 9 -30.27 -5.95 9.46
C ASN A 9 -29.83 -6.79 8.24
N THR A 10 -30.13 -6.30 7.04
CA THR A 10 -29.56 -6.89 5.83
C THR A 10 -28.09 -6.51 5.76
N PRO A 11 -27.14 -7.45 5.58
CA PRO A 11 -25.73 -7.12 5.43
C PRO A 11 -25.51 -6.10 4.31
N LYS A 12 -24.64 -5.09 4.55
CA LYS A 12 -24.23 -4.16 3.49
C LYS A 12 -23.66 -4.98 2.33
N LYS A 13 -24.18 -4.77 1.12
CA LYS A 13 -23.58 -5.29 -0.11
C LYS A 13 -22.57 -4.25 -0.57
N TYR A 14 -21.33 -4.67 -0.71
CA TYR A 14 -20.29 -3.83 -1.30
C TYR A 14 -20.38 -3.89 -2.81
N ASP A 15 -20.20 -2.74 -3.46
CA ASP A 15 -20.23 -2.61 -4.92
C ASP A 15 -18.85 -2.27 -5.50
N ALA A 16 -18.80 -2.04 -6.82
CA ALA A 16 -17.56 -1.68 -7.51
C ALA A 16 -17.01 -0.31 -7.07
N GLY A 17 -17.85 0.60 -6.57
CA GLY A 17 -17.41 1.86 -5.99
C GLY A 17 -16.69 1.65 -4.66
N ASP A 18 -17.24 0.84 -3.76
CA ASP A 18 -16.56 0.46 -2.51
C ASP A 18 -15.21 -0.23 -2.79
N MET A 19 -15.14 -1.06 -3.85
CA MET A 19 -13.90 -1.72 -4.27
C MET A 19 -12.91 -0.75 -4.93
N HIS A 20 -13.38 0.26 -5.66
CA HIS A 20 -12.52 1.32 -6.18
C HIS A 20 -11.88 2.09 -5.03
N ASP A 21 -12.68 2.53 -4.05
CA ASP A 21 -12.21 3.29 -2.90
C ASP A 21 -11.11 2.56 -2.13
N ILE A 22 -11.31 1.28 -1.79
CA ILE A 22 -10.32 0.52 -1.02
C ILE A 22 -9.03 0.30 -1.82
N GLN A 23 -9.11 0.10 -3.13
CA GLN A 23 -7.93 -0.10 -3.98
C GLN A 23 -7.16 1.22 -4.16
N SER A 24 -7.86 2.34 -4.34
CA SER A 24 -7.25 3.66 -4.39
C SER A 24 -6.56 4.04 -3.07
N LEU A 25 -7.19 3.75 -1.92
CA LEU A 25 -6.54 3.94 -0.62
C LEU A 25 -5.27 3.09 -0.49
N ALA A 26 -5.34 1.81 -0.89
CA ALA A 26 -4.19 0.93 -0.86
C ALA A 26 -3.05 1.37 -1.80
N GLU A 27 -3.39 1.91 -2.99
CA GLU A 27 -2.41 2.54 -3.89
C GLU A 27 -1.69 3.71 -3.20
N TYR A 28 -2.44 4.66 -2.62
CA TYR A 28 -1.85 5.79 -1.90
C TYR A 28 -0.97 5.36 -0.73
N ASP A 29 -1.43 4.39 0.06
CA ASP A 29 -0.67 3.85 1.19
C ASP A 29 0.66 3.24 0.72
N MET A 30 0.66 2.50 -0.39
CA MET A 30 1.90 1.92 -0.93
C MET A 30 2.83 2.98 -1.51
N ASN A 31 2.30 4.06 -2.11
CA ASN A 31 3.12 5.20 -2.55
C ASN A 31 3.80 5.90 -1.35
N TRP A 32 3.08 6.09 -0.25
CA TRP A 32 3.65 6.63 0.99
C TRP A 32 4.68 5.68 1.62
N MET A 33 4.41 4.38 1.60
CA MET A 33 5.37 3.35 2.04
C MET A 33 6.66 3.42 1.23
N GLN A 34 6.56 3.49 -0.09
CA GLN A 34 7.72 3.61 -0.99
C GLN A 34 8.52 4.89 -0.67
N THR A 35 7.84 6.02 -0.50
CA THR A 35 8.46 7.30 -0.13
C THR A 35 9.22 7.20 1.20
N ALA A 36 8.63 6.55 2.21
CA ALA A 36 9.24 6.35 3.51
C ALA A 36 10.48 5.45 3.43
N ILE A 37 10.39 4.33 2.72
CA ILE A 37 11.52 3.40 2.52
C ILE A 37 12.65 4.10 1.77
N ASP A 38 12.35 4.88 0.74
CA ASP A 38 13.36 5.63 -0.01
C ASP A 38 14.08 6.66 0.86
N ARG A 39 13.35 7.30 1.78
CA ARG A 39 13.98 8.17 2.77
C ARG A 39 14.93 7.40 3.68
N ILE A 40 14.49 6.28 4.25
CA ILE A 40 15.31 5.44 5.11
C ILE A 40 16.54 4.92 4.36
N ARG A 41 16.38 4.48 3.10
CA ARG A 41 17.47 4.01 2.24
C ARG A 41 18.53 5.08 2.05
N ARG A 42 18.14 6.34 1.76
CA ARG A 42 19.09 7.46 1.63
C ARG A 42 19.86 7.69 2.92
N ASP A 43 19.15 7.80 4.05
CA ASP A 43 19.77 8.04 5.35
C ASP A 43 20.71 6.86 5.75
N PHE A 44 20.33 5.62 5.44
CA PHE A 44 21.15 4.42 5.62
C PHE A 44 22.42 4.43 4.76
N ILE A 45 22.33 4.77 3.48
CA ILE A 45 23.50 4.86 2.59
C ILE A 45 24.49 5.92 3.11
N ASP A 46 23.98 7.06 3.56
CA ASP A 46 24.82 8.14 4.07
C ASP A 46 25.49 7.76 5.40
N LEU A 47 24.74 7.13 6.31
CA LEU A 47 25.27 6.66 7.59
C LEU A 47 26.28 5.53 7.41
N SER A 48 25.99 4.53 6.58
CA SER A 48 26.90 3.41 6.32
C SER A 48 28.23 3.89 5.73
N LYS A 49 28.21 4.84 4.78
CA LYS A 49 29.42 5.49 4.27
C LYS A 49 30.22 6.21 5.36
N LYS A 50 29.57 6.91 6.28
CA LYS A 50 30.24 7.59 7.41
C LYS A 50 30.92 6.60 8.34
N LEU A 51 30.25 5.48 8.66
CA LEU A 51 30.79 4.43 9.53
C LEU A 51 31.92 3.64 8.86
N GLN A 52 31.83 3.39 7.56
CA GLN A 52 32.92 2.76 6.80
C GLN A 52 34.21 3.59 6.84
N LYS A 53 34.11 4.93 6.78
CA LYS A 53 35.27 5.83 6.98
C LYS A 53 35.88 5.73 8.38
N GLN A 54 35.14 5.22 9.36
CA GLN A 54 35.61 4.97 10.73
C GLN A 54 36.10 3.53 10.93
N GLY A 55 36.17 2.72 9.86
CA GLY A 55 36.68 1.35 9.90
C GLY A 55 35.63 0.26 10.10
N VAL A 56 34.33 0.60 10.12
CA VAL A 56 33.26 -0.40 10.19
C VAL A 56 33.14 -1.12 8.84
N HIS A 57 33.27 -2.46 8.85
CA HIS A 57 33.22 -3.27 7.64
C HIS A 57 31.82 -3.27 7.01
N GLN A 58 31.74 -3.30 5.66
CA GLN A 58 30.47 -3.23 4.93
C GLN A 58 29.50 -4.38 5.26
N ILE A 59 30.03 -5.57 5.57
CA ILE A 59 29.25 -6.79 5.85
C ILE A 59 28.18 -6.59 6.93
N TYR A 60 28.42 -5.70 7.89
CA TYR A 60 27.45 -5.41 8.96
C TYR A 60 26.20 -4.67 8.47
N PHE A 61 26.19 -4.22 7.22
CA PHE A 61 25.07 -3.51 6.60
C PHE A 61 24.33 -4.34 5.54
N ASP A 62 24.83 -5.52 5.16
CA ASP A 62 24.30 -6.28 4.03
C ASP A 62 22.87 -6.79 4.28
N ASP A 63 22.58 -7.29 5.48
CA ASP A 63 21.23 -7.72 5.85
C ASP A 63 20.24 -6.54 5.83
N LEU A 64 20.65 -5.39 6.39
CA LEU A 64 19.81 -4.20 6.42
C LEU A 64 19.54 -3.66 5.01
N ARG A 65 20.55 -3.67 4.13
CA ARG A 65 20.38 -3.33 2.72
C ARG A 65 19.38 -4.28 2.04
N THR A 66 19.53 -5.58 2.26
CA THR A 66 18.64 -6.61 1.69
C THR A 66 17.19 -6.39 2.11
N VAL A 67 16.96 -6.08 3.39
CA VAL A 67 15.61 -5.80 3.91
C VAL A 67 15.01 -4.54 3.28
N LEU A 68 15.80 -3.46 3.13
CA LEU A 68 15.33 -2.24 2.46
C LEU A 68 14.97 -2.48 0.99
N ASP A 69 15.77 -3.26 0.28
CA ASP A 69 15.53 -3.60 -1.12
C ASP A 69 14.29 -4.48 -1.29
N MET A 70 14.13 -5.50 -0.42
CA MET A 70 12.94 -6.34 -0.40
C MET A 70 11.66 -5.52 -0.16
N TYR A 71 11.65 -4.63 0.83
CA TYR A 71 10.44 -3.84 1.12
C TYR A 71 10.16 -2.78 0.07
N SER A 72 11.17 -2.17 -0.56
CA SER A 72 10.94 -1.29 -1.71
C SER A 72 10.27 -2.04 -2.86
N TYR A 73 10.78 -3.22 -3.20
CA TYR A 73 10.19 -4.04 -4.24
C TYR A 73 8.72 -4.39 -3.94
N LEU A 74 8.44 -4.81 -2.70
CA LEU A 74 7.06 -5.12 -2.29
C LEU A 74 6.14 -3.89 -2.34
N ALA A 75 6.61 -2.71 -1.95
CA ALA A 75 5.82 -1.49 -2.01
C ALA A 75 5.49 -1.10 -3.46
N GLU A 76 6.47 -1.19 -4.36
CA GLU A 76 6.30 -0.87 -5.78
C GLU A 76 5.35 -1.85 -6.50
N GLU A 77 5.53 -3.15 -6.27
CA GLU A 77 4.66 -4.18 -6.86
C GLU A 77 3.22 -4.03 -6.37
N ARG A 78 3.02 -3.83 -5.06
CA ARG A 78 1.67 -3.64 -4.49
C ARG A 78 1.04 -2.33 -4.92
N HIS A 79 1.81 -1.25 -5.00
CA HIS A 79 1.35 0.01 -5.56
C HIS A 79 0.80 -0.20 -6.97
N SER A 80 1.59 -0.84 -7.84
CA SER A 80 1.21 -1.11 -9.23
C SER A 80 -0.06 -1.96 -9.33
N TYR A 81 -0.15 -3.01 -8.52
CA TYR A 81 -1.34 -3.86 -8.43
C TYR A 81 -2.59 -3.08 -8.00
N HIS A 82 -2.49 -2.31 -6.92
CA HIS A 82 -3.63 -1.54 -6.40
C HIS A 82 -4.06 -0.43 -7.36
N ALA A 83 -3.11 0.23 -8.04
CA ALA A 83 -3.39 1.21 -9.09
C ALA A 83 -4.13 0.59 -10.29
N GLU A 84 -3.77 -0.63 -10.69
CA GLU A 84 -4.46 -1.36 -11.76
C GLU A 84 -5.88 -1.75 -11.33
N MET A 85 -6.03 -2.32 -10.13
CA MET A 85 -7.34 -2.71 -9.59
C MET A 85 -8.26 -1.50 -9.39
N ALA A 86 -7.74 -0.38 -8.88
CA ALA A 86 -8.49 0.87 -8.74
C ALA A 86 -9.06 1.32 -10.09
N LYS A 87 -8.24 1.34 -11.15
CA LYS A 87 -8.68 1.68 -12.52
C LYS A 87 -9.70 0.69 -13.07
N GLN A 88 -9.58 -0.59 -12.76
CA GLN A 88 -10.55 -1.59 -13.18
C GLN A 88 -11.91 -1.35 -12.51
N TYR A 89 -11.93 -1.22 -11.19
CA TYR A 89 -13.18 -1.02 -10.45
C TYR A 89 -13.82 0.35 -10.74
N GLU A 90 -13.03 1.39 -11.01
CA GLU A 90 -13.56 2.67 -11.47
C GLU A 90 -14.38 2.51 -12.78
N LYS A 91 -13.85 1.73 -13.74
CA LYS A 91 -14.56 1.44 -15.00
C LYS A 91 -15.82 0.63 -14.77
N GLU A 92 -15.74 -0.41 -13.95
CA GLU A 92 -16.89 -1.24 -13.59
C GLU A 92 -17.99 -0.41 -12.91
N TRP A 93 -17.62 0.46 -11.96
CA TRP A 93 -18.55 1.33 -11.26
C TRP A 93 -19.23 2.35 -12.18
N LYS A 94 -18.46 3.01 -13.06
CA LYS A 94 -19.01 3.92 -14.08
C LYS A 94 -19.99 3.20 -15.01
N SER A 95 -19.70 1.96 -15.40
CA SER A 95 -20.61 1.17 -16.26
C SER A 95 -21.95 0.83 -15.59
N GLN A 96 -21.99 0.86 -14.25
CA GLN A 96 -23.18 0.64 -13.44
C GLN A 96 -23.95 1.94 -13.13
N GLY A 97 -23.51 3.08 -13.68
CA GLY A 97 -24.14 4.39 -13.45
C GLY A 97 -23.59 5.14 -12.23
N GLY A 98 -22.42 4.74 -11.71
CA GLY A 98 -21.70 5.51 -10.69
C GLY A 98 -21.20 6.86 -11.22
N GLU A 99 -21.24 7.88 -10.36
CA GLU A 99 -20.64 9.20 -10.59
C GLU A 99 -19.38 9.35 -9.72
N VAL A 100 -18.33 9.99 -10.26
CA VAL A 100 -17.04 10.25 -9.59
C VAL A 100 -17.10 11.53 -8.79
#